data_AF-A0A7X3HMC4-F1
#
_entry.id   AF-A0A7X3HMC4-F1
#
_cell.length_a   1.000
_cell.length_b   1.000
_cell.length_c   1.000
_cell.angle_alpha   90.00
_cell.angle_beta   90.00
_cell.angle_gamma   90.00
#
_symmetry.space_group_name_H-M   'P 1'
#
loop_
_entity.id
_entity.type
_entity.pdbx_description
1 polymer ?
#
loop_
_entity_poly.entity_id
_entity_poly.type
_entity_poly.pdbx_seq_one_letter_code
_entity_poly.pdbx_strand_id
1 'polypeptide(L)'
;MIETSGGSQAQRERLAFLELRTYFTGELRRSDIESRFGVKPAAASRDLSCYREIAPDNLTYDAVTRCYRPTDLFKPVYEIHSERVLAWLLSGFGDGLELGLRQAAPCEGPGQLIRPDMGVLATITRSLCAKRPVQINYLSLSSGAKRRDIVPVALADNGLRWHVRAFDRERQRFGDFVLTRITEVQDLDGAADEHELLAADEQWARIVDMELVPHPGARWPKAIEADYAMSEGVLRIKTRAALAGYVLRRWSIDSSPDHSLDPTSHHLWLRNTPALYGVESAALAPGVAVVSEAKGALV
;
A
#
# COMPACT_ATOMS: atom_id res chain seq x y z
N MET A 1 24.16 13.01 -0.96
CA MET A 1 23.23 14.17 -0.91
C MET A 1 23.78 15.23 -1.83
N ILE A 2 23.27 15.31 -3.07
CA ILE A 2 23.56 16.43 -3.96
C ILE A 2 22.58 17.53 -3.57
N GLU A 3 23.11 18.66 -3.10
CA GLU A 3 22.33 19.87 -2.87
C GLU A 3 21.56 20.20 -4.15
N THR A 4 20.24 20.13 -4.07
CA THR A 4 19.35 20.38 -5.18
C THR A 4 19.49 21.81 -5.67
N SER A 5 20.16 21.98 -6.80
CA SER A 5 20.24 23.21 -7.58
C SER A 5 18.86 23.87 -7.77
N GLY A 6 18.69 25.06 -7.19
CA GLY A 6 17.94 26.25 -7.68
C GLY A 6 16.56 26.19 -8.37
N GLY A 7 15.95 25.03 -8.60
CA GLY A 7 14.68 24.89 -9.31
C GLY A 7 13.47 24.91 -8.38
N SER A 8 12.35 25.47 -8.86
CA SER A 8 11.07 25.41 -8.14
C SER A 8 10.61 23.96 -7.99
N GLN A 9 9.77 23.67 -6.99
CA GLN A 9 9.21 22.32 -6.78
C GLN A 9 8.58 21.77 -8.06
N ALA A 10 7.77 22.59 -8.75
CA ALA A 10 7.16 22.22 -10.02
C ALA A 10 8.19 21.86 -11.09
N GLN A 11 9.35 22.52 -11.13
CA GLN A 11 10.41 22.16 -12.06
C GLN A 11 11.03 20.80 -11.71
N ARG A 12 11.32 20.55 -10.42
CA ARG A 12 11.86 19.26 -9.97
C ARG A 12 10.94 18.09 -10.31
N GLU A 13 9.63 18.27 -10.14
CA GLU A 13 8.62 17.27 -10.52
C GLU A 13 8.65 16.96 -12.03
N ARG A 14 8.84 17.98 -12.88
CA ARG A 14 8.97 17.79 -14.33
C ARG A 14 10.26 17.09 -14.71
N LEU A 15 11.38 17.42 -14.07
CA LEU A 15 12.67 16.74 -14.29
C LEU A 15 12.63 15.28 -13.84
N ALA A 16 11.98 14.99 -12.70
CA ALA A 16 11.78 13.62 -12.22
C ALA A 16 10.87 12.81 -13.16
N PHE A 17 9.77 13.39 -13.66
CA PHE A 17 8.93 12.75 -14.69
C PHE A 17 9.72 12.45 -15.96
N LEU A 18 10.52 13.40 -16.41
CA LEU A 18 11.34 13.30 -17.61
C LEU A 18 12.30 12.12 -17.51
N GLU A 19 13.06 12.06 -16.42
CA GLU A 19 13.99 10.98 -16.11
C GLU A 19 13.27 9.64 -16.06
N LEU A 20 12.21 9.54 -15.26
CA LEU A 20 11.42 8.34 -15.08
C LEU A 20 10.92 7.80 -16.42
N ARG A 21 10.27 8.66 -17.21
CA ARG A 21 9.74 8.28 -18.52
C ARG A 21 10.86 7.78 -19.42
N THR A 22 11.93 8.55 -19.58
CA THR A 22 13.01 8.18 -20.50
C THR A 22 13.67 6.88 -20.10
N TYR A 23 13.85 6.65 -18.80
CA TYR A 23 14.46 5.44 -18.27
C TYR A 23 13.61 4.19 -18.55
N PHE A 24 12.30 4.25 -18.35
CA PHE A 24 11.43 3.08 -18.49
C PHE A 24 10.81 2.90 -19.89
N THR A 25 10.63 3.97 -20.67
CA THR A 25 10.06 3.89 -22.04
C THR A 25 11.10 4.00 -23.14
N GLY A 26 12.35 4.34 -22.81
CA GLY A 26 13.44 4.45 -23.78
C GLY A 26 13.36 5.65 -24.73
N GLU A 27 12.34 6.49 -24.59
CA GLU A 27 12.20 7.73 -25.35
C GLU A 27 11.44 8.81 -24.60
N LEU A 28 11.77 10.05 -24.92
CA LEU A 28 11.11 11.23 -24.40
C LEU A 28 11.02 12.32 -25.47
N ARG A 29 9.83 12.87 -25.62
CA ARG A 29 9.56 14.03 -26.46
C ARG A 29 9.21 15.22 -25.60
N ARG A 30 9.48 16.43 -26.12
CA ARG A 30 9.05 17.66 -25.46
C ARG A 30 7.53 17.70 -25.20
N SER A 31 6.75 17.19 -26.15
CA SER A 31 5.29 17.07 -26.03
C SER A 31 4.83 16.21 -24.86
N ASP A 32 5.65 15.26 -24.38
CA ASP A 32 5.30 14.44 -23.22
C ASP A 32 5.26 15.30 -21.94
N ILE A 33 6.20 16.23 -21.80
CA ILE A 33 6.28 17.18 -20.69
C ILE A 33 5.13 18.19 -20.80
N GLU A 34 4.90 18.71 -21.99
CA GLU A 34 3.81 19.66 -22.28
C GLU A 34 2.45 19.05 -21.92
N SER A 35 2.13 17.85 -22.42
CA SER A 35 0.86 17.17 -22.16
C SER A 35 0.68 16.77 -20.71
N ARG A 36 1.75 16.35 -20.02
CA ARG A 36 1.66 15.91 -18.62
C ARG A 36 1.44 17.06 -17.64
N PHE A 37 2.07 18.22 -17.88
CA PHE A 37 2.11 19.33 -16.92
C PHE A 37 1.40 20.60 -17.41
N GLY A 38 0.84 20.60 -18.62
CA GLY A 38 0.20 21.78 -19.21
C GLY A 38 1.16 22.96 -19.43
N VAL A 39 2.47 22.69 -19.55
CA VAL A 39 3.47 23.74 -19.73
C VAL A 39 3.64 24.11 -21.21
N LYS A 40 3.98 25.38 -21.47
CA LYS A 40 4.29 25.85 -22.84
C LYS A 40 5.59 25.23 -23.36
N PRO A 41 5.77 25.11 -24.69
CA PRO A 41 6.97 24.52 -25.29
C PRO A 41 8.30 25.10 -24.81
N ALA A 42 8.38 26.42 -24.59
CA ALA A 42 9.58 27.06 -24.08
C ALA A 42 9.96 26.63 -22.65
N ALA A 43 8.98 26.28 -21.81
CA ALA A 43 9.25 25.74 -20.48
C ALA A 43 9.76 24.30 -20.58
N ALA A 44 9.09 23.44 -21.36
CA ALA A 44 9.54 22.06 -21.56
C ALA A 44 10.95 21.96 -22.18
N SER A 45 11.30 22.86 -23.12
CA SER A 45 12.67 22.96 -23.65
C SER A 45 13.69 23.38 -22.59
N ARG A 46 13.35 24.31 -21.69
CA ARG A 46 14.23 24.69 -20.57
C ARG A 46 14.43 23.55 -19.58
N ASP A 47 13.38 22.77 -19.30
CA ASP A 47 13.49 21.61 -18.41
C ASP A 47 14.41 20.53 -19.01
N LEU A 48 14.29 20.26 -20.32
CA LEU A 48 15.20 19.36 -21.05
C LEU A 48 16.66 19.81 -20.98
N SER A 49 16.92 21.10 -21.24
CA SER A 49 18.28 21.65 -21.14
C SER A 49 18.82 21.53 -19.71
N CYS A 50 18.01 21.90 -18.73
CA CYS A 50 18.37 21.82 -17.32
C CYS A 50 18.70 20.38 -16.90
N TYR A 51 17.90 19.39 -17.30
CA TYR A 51 18.19 17.99 -17.01
C TYR A 51 19.53 17.54 -17.62
N ARG A 52 19.83 17.95 -18.86
CA ARG A 52 21.10 17.62 -19.53
C ARG A 52 22.31 18.33 -18.92
N GLU A 53 22.12 19.47 -18.28
CA GLU A 53 23.18 20.11 -17.50
C GLU A 53 23.46 19.34 -16.20
N ILE A 54 22.42 18.81 -15.56
CA ILE A 54 22.53 18.03 -14.33
C ILE A 54 23.12 16.63 -14.61
N ALA A 55 22.69 15.96 -15.68
CA ALA A 55 23.11 14.63 -16.06
C ALA A 55 23.44 14.56 -17.56
N PRO A 56 24.63 15.06 -17.96
CA PRO A 56 25.02 15.20 -19.37
C PRO A 56 25.10 13.86 -20.09
N ASP A 57 25.47 12.79 -19.38
CA ASP A 57 25.61 11.47 -19.95
C ASP A 57 24.28 10.72 -20.08
N ASN A 58 23.18 11.19 -19.45
CA ASN A 58 21.93 10.42 -19.43
C ASN A 58 21.18 10.44 -20.77
N LEU A 59 21.27 11.51 -21.55
CA LEU A 59 20.44 11.68 -22.75
C LEU A 59 21.24 11.98 -24.01
N THR A 60 20.89 11.27 -25.08
CA THR A 60 21.26 11.62 -26.45
C THR A 60 20.03 12.05 -27.24
N TYR A 61 20.20 13.03 -28.14
CA TYR A 61 19.12 13.48 -29.01
C TYR A 61 19.17 12.73 -30.35
N ASP A 62 18.11 12.00 -30.66
CA ASP A 62 17.91 11.32 -31.93
C ASP A 62 17.25 12.28 -32.93
N ALA A 63 18.02 12.76 -33.90
CA ALA A 63 17.53 13.70 -34.90
C ALA A 63 16.54 13.08 -35.89
N VAL A 64 16.56 11.75 -36.08
CA VAL A 64 15.70 11.03 -37.02
C VAL A 64 14.29 10.92 -36.45
N THR A 65 14.16 10.43 -35.22
CA THR A 65 12.87 10.29 -34.54
C THR A 65 12.45 11.54 -33.78
N ARG A 66 13.33 12.55 -33.69
CA ARG A 66 13.13 13.83 -33.00
C ARG A 66 12.74 13.64 -31.53
N CYS A 67 13.43 12.73 -30.85
CA CYS A 67 13.23 12.45 -29.43
C CYS A 67 14.56 12.31 -28.69
N TYR A 68 14.51 12.36 -27.36
CA TYR A 68 15.65 12.05 -26.49
C TYR A 68 15.59 10.58 -26.10
N ARG A 69 16.74 9.92 -26.09
CA ARG A 69 16.91 8.51 -25.72
C ARG A 69 17.87 8.39 -24.54
N PRO A 70 17.69 7.39 -23.65
CA PRO A 70 18.67 7.08 -22.63
C PRO A 70 19.96 6.56 -23.30
N THR A 71 21.10 6.80 -22.66
CA THR A 71 22.38 6.22 -23.08
C THR A 71 22.72 4.98 -22.25
N ASP A 72 23.78 4.26 -22.65
CA ASP A 72 24.33 3.15 -21.86
C ASP A 72 24.93 3.60 -20.51
N LEU A 73 25.19 4.89 -20.35
CA LEU A 73 25.74 5.49 -19.13
C LEU A 73 24.67 6.09 -18.22
N PHE A 74 23.38 5.91 -18.55
CA PHE A 74 22.27 6.51 -17.82
C PHE A 74 22.29 6.13 -16.34
N LYS A 75 22.32 7.14 -15.46
CA LYS A 75 22.20 6.99 -14.02
C LYS A 75 21.12 7.93 -13.49
N PRO A 76 19.99 7.41 -12.95
CA PRO A 76 18.96 8.26 -12.37
C PRO A 76 19.53 9.19 -11.29
N VAL A 77 19.18 10.48 -11.39
CA VAL A 77 19.51 11.54 -10.45
C VAL A 77 18.43 11.63 -9.36
N TYR A 78 17.18 11.37 -9.73
CA TYR A 78 16.04 11.35 -8.81
C TYR A 78 15.80 9.93 -8.30
N GLU A 79 15.32 9.83 -7.06
CA GLU A 79 15.00 8.54 -6.47
C GLU A 79 13.79 7.90 -7.18
N ILE A 80 13.96 6.65 -7.60
CA ILE A 80 12.94 5.86 -8.27
C ILE A 80 12.38 4.84 -7.28
N HIS A 81 11.12 5.02 -6.87
CA HIS A 81 10.42 4.07 -6.00
C HIS A 81 9.65 3.04 -6.85
N SER A 82 10.01 1.76 -6.72
CA SER A 82 9.43 0.65 -7.50
C SER A 82 7.90 0.63 -7.48
N GLU A 83 7.27 0.81 -6.31
CA GLU A 83 5.81 0.84 -6.16
C GLU A 83 5.15 1.91 -7.04
N ARG A 84 5.74 3.12 -7.08
CA ARG A 84 5.22 4.22 -7.90
C ARG A 84 5.39 3.92 -9.39
N VAL A 85 6.53 3.34 -9.78
CA VAL A 85 6.78 2.98 -11.18
C VAL A 85 5.81 1.90 -11.64
N LEU A 86 5.65 0.83 -10.86
CA LEU A 86 4.76 -0.27 -11.20
C LEU A 86 3.30 0.21 -11.24
N ALA A 87 2.87 1.07 -10.32
CA ALA A 87 1.56 1.71 -10.37
C ALA A 87 1.40 2.57 -11.63
N TRP A 88 2.43 3.34 -12.01
CA TRP A 88 2.42 4.13 -13.23
C TRP A 88 2.34 3.28 -14.50
N LEU A 89 3.10 2.19 -14.58
CA LEU A 89 3.06 1.25 -15.71
C LEU A 89 1.67 0.59 -15.82
N LEU A 90 1.07 0.23 -14.69
CA LEU A 90 -0.23 -0.43 -14.64
C LEU A 90 -1.40 0.51 -14.93
N SER A 91 -1.43 1.70 -14.34
CA SER A 91 -2.61 2.58 -14.29
C SER A 91 -2.36 4.00 -14.78
N GLY A 92 -1.15 4.32 -15.25
CA GLY A 92 -0.77 5.70 -15.59
C GLY A 92 -0.45 6.55 -14.35
N PHE A 93 -0.25 7.86 -14.54
CA PHE A 93 0.05 8.74 -13.42
C PHE A 93 -1.20 8.94 -12.55
N GLY A 94 -1.14 8.49 -11.30
CA GLY A 94 -2.25 8.51 -10.35
C GLY A 94 -2.50 9.87 -9.69
N ASP A 95 -2.65 10.94 -10.47
CA ASP A 95 -3.02 12.28 -9.96
C ASP A 95 -4.53 12.55 -10.00
N GLY A 96 -5.34 11.52 -10.28
CA GLY A 96 -6.80 11.62 -10.33
C GLY A 96 -7.34 12.38 -11.54
N LEU A 97 -6.45 12.84 -12.44
CA LEU A 97 -6.82 13.42 -13.71
C LEU A 97 -6.76 12.31 -14.76
N GLU A 98 -7.92 11.91 -15.28
CA GLU A 98 -7.98 11.05 -16.46
C GLU A 98 -7.49 11.84 -17.69
N LEU A 99 -6.17 12.06 -17.78
CA LEU A 99 -5.55 12.79 -18.88
C LEU A 99 -5.58 12.00 -20.20
N GLY A 100 -6.21 10.82 -20.23
CA GLY A 100 -6.27 9.94 -21.39
C GLY A 100 -4.89 9.53 -21.91
N LEU A 101 -3.85 9.59 -21.07
CA LEU A 101 -2.49 9.27 -21.45
C LEU A 101 -2.40 7.78 -21.77
N ARG A 102 -1.84 7.45 -22.94
CA ARG A 102 -1.60 6.06 -23.33
C ARG A 102 -0.69 5.38 -22.31
N GLN A 103 -1.02 4.13 -21.96
CA GLN A 103 -0.12 3.29 -21.18
C GLN A 103 1.25 3.23 -21.86
N ALA A 104 2.31 3.31 -21.04
CA ALA A 104 3.68 3.28 -21.51
C ALA A 104 4.07 1.94 -22.15
N ALA A 105 3.48 0.85 -21.65
CA ALA A 105 3.65 -0.51 -22.14
C ALA A 105 2.37 -1.33 -21.82
N PRO A 106 2.10 -2.42 -22.55
CA PRO A 106 1.05 -3.36 -22.15
C PRO A 106 1.31 -3.87 -20.74
N CYS A 107 0.40 -3.55 -19.82
CA CYS A 107 0.51 -3.92 -18.42
C CYS A 107 -0.90 -4.20 -17.89
N GLU A 108 -1.08 -5.38 -17.32
CA GLU A 108 -2.34 -5.82 -16.73
C GLU A 108 -2.10 -6.28 -15.29
N GLY A 109 -3.12 -6.11 -14.47
CA GLY A 109 -3.12 -6.53 -13.09
C GLY A 109 -4.48 -7.09 -12.72
N PRO A 110 -4.61 -7.72 -11.54
CA PRO A 110 -5.85 -8.38 -11.12
C PRO A 110 -7.05 -7.42 -10.95
N GLY A 111 -6.81 -6.11 -11.00
CA GLY A 111 -7.80 -5.07 -10.75
C GLY A 111 -8.24 -5.03 -9.28
N GLN A 112 -9.15 -4.11 -8.96
CA GLN A 112 -9.81 -4.08 -7.66
C GLN A 112 -11.23 -4.67 -7.78
N LEU A 113 -11.48 -5.76 -7.07
CA LEU A 113 -12.80 -6.38 -6.98
C LEU A 113 -13.76 -5.59 -6.08
N ILE A 114 -13.21 -4.80 -5.15
CA ILE A 114 -13.96 -4.13 -4.10
C ILE A 114 -13.68 -2.63 -4.20
N ARG A 115 -14.75 -1.82 -4.28
CA ARG A 115 -14.67 -0.36 -4.28
C ARG A 115 -15.52 0.18 -3.12
N PRO A 116 -14.92 0.87 -2.13
CA PRO A 116 -15.70 1.51 -1.08
C PRO A 116 -16.49 2.69 -1.64
N ASP A 117 -17.60 3.00 -0.98
CA ASP A 117 -18.34 4.23 -1.26
C ASP A 117 -17.48 5.45 -0.85
N MET A 118 -17.32 6.40 -1.76
CA MET A 118 -16.47 7.58 -1.52
C MET A 118 -17.07 8.55 -0.51
N GLY A 119 -18.40 8.63 -0.41
CA GLY A 119 -19.09 9.43 0.61
C GLY A 119 -18.88 8.84 2.01
N VAL A 120 -18.97 7.52 2.13
CA VAL A 120 -18.65 6.78 3.37
C VAL A 120 -17.19 7.01 3.76
N LEU A 121 -16.24 6.75 2.85
CA LEU A 121 -14.82 6.92 3.12
C LEU A 121 -14.47 8.36 3.51
N ALA A 122 -15.02 9.34 2.79
CA ALA A 122 -14.81 10.76 3.09
C ALA A 122 -15.35 11.14 4.47
N THR A 123 -16.50 10.61 4.87
CA THR A 123 -17.08 10.90 6.20
C THR A 123 -16.24 10.26 7.29
N ILE A 124 -15.95 8.96 7.20
CA ILE A 124 -15.10 8.24 8.14
C ILE A 124 -13.73 8.92 8.32
N THR A 125 -13.09 9.32 7.23
CA THR A 125 -11.76 9.98 7.30
C THR A 125 -11.82 11.36 7.94
N ARG A 126 -12.86 12.16 7.67
CA ARG A 126 -13.04 13.44 8.36
C ARG A 126 -13.24 13.24 9.87
N SER A 127 -14.08 12.28 10.27
CA SER A 127 -14.33 12.00 11.68
C SER A 127 -13.10 11.43 12.39
N LEU A 128 -12.32 10.58 11.71
CA LEU A 128 -11.02 10.09 12.18
C LEU A 128 -10.05 11.26 12.44
N CYS A 129 -9.86 12.14 11.45
CA CYS A 129 -8.99 13.32 11.61
C CYS A 129 -9.47 14.27 12.71
N ALA A 130 -10.79 14.42 12.88
CA ALA A 130 -11.39 15.25 13.91
C ALA A 130 -11.49 14.55 15.29
N LYS A 131 -11.13 13.27 15.39
CA LYS A 131 -11.33 12.42 16.59
C LYS A 131 -12.77 12.45 17.11
N ARG A 132 -13.73 12.38 16.18
CA ARG A 132 -15.17 12.41 16.47
C ARG A 132 -15.81 11.03 16.28
N PRO A 133 -16.77 10.67 17.14
CA PRO A 133 -17.57 9.47 16.93
C PRO A 133 -18.46 9.60 15.70
N VAL A 134 -18.81 8.46 15.13
CA VAL A 134 -19.81 8.33 14.06
C VAL A 134 -20.78 7.21 14.38
N GLN A 135 -22.02 7.38 13.92
CA GLN A 135 -22.98 6.29 13.86
C GLN A 135 -22.92 5.66 12.48
N ILE A 136 -22.80 4.34 12.44
CA ILE A 136 -22.82 3.55 11.21
C ILE A 136 -23.95 2.54 11.22
N ASN A 137 -24.51 2.27 10.04
CA ASN A 137 -25.26 1.04 9.79
C ASN A 137 -24.32 0.03 9.14
N TYR A 138 -23.99 -1.05 9.86
CA TYR A 138 -23.00 -2.03 9.46
C TYR A 138 -23.63 -3.39 9.16
N LEU A 139 -23.30 -3.95 7.99
CA LEU A 139 -23.72 -5.28 7.57
C LEU A 139 -22.70 -6.34 8.05
N SER A 140 -22.91 -6.92 9.22
CA SER A 140 -22.08 -8.02 9.71
C SER A 140 -22.42 -9.35 9.03
N LEU A 141 -21.39 -10.16 8.72
CA LEU A 141 -21.61 -11.53 8.24
C LEU A 141 -22.22 -12.45 9.30
N SER A 142 -21.98 -12.18 10.58
CA SER A 142 -22.42 -13.06 11.67
C SER A 142 -23.75 -12.63 12.30
N SER A 143 -24.05 -11.33 12.30
CA SER A 143 -25.25 -10.78 12.95
C SER A 143 -26.16 -9.96 12.04
N GLY A 144 -25.87 -9.86 10.74
CA GLY A 144 -26.64 -9.03 9.82
C GLY A 144 -26.46 -7.52 10.06
N ALA A 145 -27.45 -6.74 9.62
CA ALA A 145 -27.46 -5.29 9.73
C ALA A 145 -27.60 -4.82 11.18
N LYS A 146 -26.70 -3.96 11.64
CA LYS A 146 -26.77 -3.36 12.97
C LYS A 146 -26.25 -1.93 12.96
N ARG A 147 -26.93 -1.06 13.72
CA ARG A 147 -26.46 0.27 14.02
C ARG A 147 -25.39 0.24 15.11
N ARG A 148 -24.30 0.97 14.92
CA ARG A 148 -23.20 1.06 15.89
C ARG A 148 -22.68 2.47 15.98
N ASP A 149 -22.35 2.89 17.19
CA ASP A 149 -21.60 4.11 17.43
C ASP A 149 -20.13 3.72 17.61
N ILE A 150 -19.28 4.23 16.73
CA ILE A 150 -17.86 3.91 16.71
C ILE A 150 -17.02 5.17 16.74
N VAL A 151 -15.80 5.06 17.26
CA VAL A 151 -14.77 6.11 17.15
C VAL A 151 -13.70 5.62 16.17
N PRO A 152 -13.67 6.12 14.93
CA PRO A 152 -12.62 5.80 13.96
C PRO A 152 -11.25 6.23 14.46
N VAL A 153 -10.27 5.33 14.44
CA VAL A 153 -8.91 5.61 14.92
C VAL A 153 -7.81 5.36 13.90
N ALA A 154 -8.03 4.46 12.93
CA ALA A 154 -7.09 4.23 11.84
C ALA A 154 -7.79 3.69 10.59
N LEU A 155 -7.18 3.91 9.43
CA LEU A 155 -7.48 3.16 8.21
C LEU A 155 -6.46 2.03 8.06
N ALA A 156 -6.93 0.90 7.55
CA ALA A 156 -6.09 -0.26 7.25
C ALA A 156 -6.45 -0.83 5.88
N ASP A 157 -5.44 -0.99 5.02
CA ASP A 157 -5.53 -1.80 3.82
C ASP A 157 -4.92 -3.18 4.08
N ASN A 158 -5.71 -4.24 3.87
CA ASN A 158 -5.25 -5.61 3.99
C ASN A 158 -4.85 -6.24 2.64
N GLY A 159 -4.81 -5.45 1.57
CA GLY A 159 -4.49 -5.88 0.20
C GLY A 159 -5.67 -6.42 -0.59
N LEU A 160 -6.81 -6.65 0.05
CA LEU A 160 -8.04 -7.12 -0.59
C LEU A 160 -9.21 -6.16 -0.38
N ARG A 161 -9.31 -5.56 0.81
CA ARG A 161 -10.36 -4.64 1.21
C ARG A 161 -9.84 -3.64 2.24
N TRP A 162 -10.41 -2.45 2.19
CA TRP A 162 -10.17 -1.41 3.17
C TRP A 162 -11.04 -1.58 4.41
N HIS A 163 -10.46 -1.29 5.56
CA HIS A 163 -11.11 -1.29 6.85
C HIS A 163 -10.89 0.05 7.55
N VAL A 164 -11.84 0.42 8.38
CA VAL A 164 -11.63 1.38 9.46
C VAL A 164 -11.47 0.59 10.76
N ARG A 165 -10.36 0.80 11.46
CA ARG A 165 -10.20 0.37 12.83
C ARG A 165 -10.81 1.42 13.74
N ALA A 166 -11.66 0.99 14.66
CA ALA A 166 -12.44 1.88 15.49
C ALA A 166 -12.72 1.27 16.86
N PHE A 167 -12.92 2.12 17.87
CA PHE A 167 -13.49 1.72 19.14
C PHE A 167 -15.01 1.57 19.00
N ASP A 168 -15.55 0.38 19.26
CA ASP A 168 -17.00 0.11 19.25
C ASP A 168 -17.56 0.43 20.63
N ARG A 169 -18.32 1.53 20.76
CA ARG A 169 -18.90 1.96 22.05
C ARG A 169 -19.91 0.97 22.61
N GLU A 170 -20.56 0.18 21.76
CA GLU A 170 -21.50 -0.84 22.22
C GLU A 170 -20.76 -2.02 22.85
N ARG A 171 -19.61 -2.40 22.27
CA ARG A 171 -18.82 -3.55 22.72
C ARG A 171 -17.66 -3.18 23.65
N GLN A 172 -17.40 -1.89 23.83
CA GLN A 172 -16.32 -1.34 24.65
C GLN A 172 -14.94 -1.93 24.30
N ARG A 173 -14.64 -2.03 23.00
CA ARG A 173 -13.37 -2.58 22.49
C ARG A 173 -13.03 -2.06 21.10
N PHE A 174 -11.76 -2.14 20.73
CA PHE A 174 -11.32 -1.90 19.35
C PHE A 174 -11.70 -3.05 18.42
N GLY A 175 -12.00 -2.72 17.17
CA GLY A 175 -12.30 -3.68 16.12
C GLY A 175 -12.16 -3.09 14.72
N ASP A 176 -12.10 -3.98 13.73
CA ASP A 176 -11.99 -3.61 12.33
C ASP A 176 -13.37 -3.69 11.65
N PHE A 177 -13.72 -2.66 10.89
CA PHE A 177 -14.97 -2.56 10.13
C PHE A 177 -14.68 -2.39 8.66
N VAL A 178 -15.15 -3.33 7.82
CA VAL A 178 -14.95 -3.27 6.37
C VAL A 178 -15.74 -2.10 5.80
N LEU A 179 -15.07 -1.19 5.06
CA LEU A 179 -15.71 0.02 4.54
C LEU A 179 -16.92 -0.28 3.63
N THR A 180 -16.85 -1.34 2.82
CA THR A 180 -17.93 -1.72 1.90
C THR A 180 -19.17 -2.32 2.57
N ARG A 181 -19.10 -2.57 3.87
CA ARG A 181 -20.23 -3.07 4.67
C ARG A 181 -20.90 -1.97 5.49
N ILE A 182 -20.37 -0.74 5.42
CA ILE A 182 -21.01 0.44 6.00
C ILE A 182 -21.96 0.99 4.95
N THR A 183 -23.27 0.86 5.18
CA THR A 183 -24.29 1.31 4.21
C THR A 183 -24.68 2.75 4.43
N GLU A 184 -24.60 3.23 5.67
CA GLU A 184 -24.87 4.61 6.06
C GLU A 184 -23.90 5.01 7.16
N VAL A 185 -23.50 6.28 7.15
CA VAL A 185 -22.64 6.89 8.16
C VAL A 185 -23.14 8.29 8.48
N GLN A 186 -23.20 8.63 9.76
CA GLN A 186 -23.59 9.94 10.25
C GLN A 186 -22.60 10.40 11.32
N ASP A 187 -22.14 11.64 11.22
CA ASP A 187 -21.32 12.25 12.26
C ASP A 187 -22.12 12.41 13.56
N LEU A 188 -21.51 12.06 14.68
CA LEU A 188 -22.08 12.31 16.00
C LEU A 188 -21.39 13.52 16.64
N ASP A 189 -22.15 14.24 17.46
CA ASP A 189 -21.61 15.32 18.29
C ASP A 189 -20.87 14.75 19.51
N GLY A 190 -19.91 15.52 20.00
CA GLY A 190 -19.02 15.11 21.09
C GLY A 190 -17.62 14.72 20.63
N ALA A 191 -16.70 14.68 21.60
CA ALA A 191 -15.34 14.20 21.39
C ALA A 191 -15.23 12.72 21.77
N ALA A 192 -14.24 12.04 21.21
CA ALA A 192 -13.81 10.76 21.71
C ALA A 192 -13.10 10.90 23.07
N ASP A 193 -13.38 9.97 23.98
CA ASP A 193 -12.65 9.88 25.25
C ASP A 193 -11.26 9.27 25.05
N GLU A 194 -10.34 9.50 26.00
CA GLU A 194 -8.93 9.03 25.87
C GLU A 194 -8.81 7.51 25.64
N HIS A 195 -9.68 6.72 26.28
CA HIS A 195 -9.70 5.26 26.15
C HIS A 195 -10.25 4.76 24.80
N GLU A 196 -10.88 5.64 24.02
CA GLU A 196 -11.43 5.33 22.69
C GLU A 196 -10.44 5.70 21.56
N LEU A 197 -9.35 6.39 21.90
CA LEU A 197 -8.34 6.85 20.95
C LEU A 197 -7.33 5.75 20.61
N LEU A 198 -6.65 5.92 19.48
CA LEU A 198 -5.66 4.97 18.96
C LEU A 198 -4.55 4.58 19.97
N ALA A 199 -4.20 5.50 20.88
CA ALA A 199 -3.17 5.25 21.90
C ALA A 199 -3.60 4.20 22.95
N ALA A 200 -4.90 4.01 23.14
CA ALA A 200 -5.46 2.99 24.04
C ALA A 200 -5.62 1.62 23.37
N ASP A 201 -5.40 1.52 22.05
CA ASP A 201 -5.48 0.26 21.31
C ASP A 201 -4.16 -0.53 21.43
N GLU A 202 -4.13 -1.46 22.37
CA GLU A 202 -2.96 -2.31 22.64
C GLU A 202 -2.51 -3.12 21.41
N GLN A 203 -3.47 -3.64 20.63
CA GLN A 203 -3.19 -4.41 19.42
C GLN A 203 -2.59 -3.51 18.32
N TRP A 204 -2.96 -2.23 18.29
CA TRP A 204 -2.34 -1.27 17.38
C TRP A 204 -0.96 -0.84 17.86
N ALA A 205 -0.80 -0.56 19.15
CA ALA A 205 0.46 -0.10 19.74
C ALA A 205 1.56 -1.17 19.68
N ARG A 206 1.19 -2.44 19.80
CA ARG A 206 2.12 -3.58 19.74
C ARG A 206 2.64 -3.82 18.32
N ILE A 207 3.96 -3.78 18.17
CA ILE A 207 4.66 -4.27 16.97
C ILE A 207 5.04 -5.74 17.16
N VAL A 208 4.74 -6.56 16.15
CA VAL A 208 5.09 -7.97 16.06
C VAL A 208 6.24 -8.12 15.06
N ASP A 209 7.36 -8.65 15.53
CA ASP A 209 8.50 -9.02 14.69
C ASP A 209 8.29 -10.46 14.18
N MET A 210 8.06 -10.61 12.88
CA MET A 210 7.82 -11.91 12.23
C MET A 210 9.03 -12.30 11.38
N GLU A 211 9.46 -13.55 11.54
CA GLU A 211 10.57 -14.14 10.79
C GLU A 211 10.02 -15.16 9.80
N LEU A 212 9.99 -14.77 8.53
CA LEU A 212 9.53 -15.59 7.43
C LEU A 212 10.71 -16.31 6.79
N VAL A 213 10.56 -17.60 6.54
CA VAL A 213 11.55 -18.43 5.85
C VAL A 213 10.88 -19.16 4.69
N PRO A 214 11.63 -19.62 3.67
CA PRO A 214 11.08 -20.54 2.69
C PRO A 214 10.45 -21.75 3.41
N HIS A 215 9.28 -22.17 2.94
CA HIS A 215 8.58 -23.30 3.54
C HIS A 215 9.51 -24.53 3.59
N PRO A 216 9.65 -25.25 4.73
CA PRO A 216 10.58 -26.37 4.85
C PRO A 216 10.36 -27.49 3.82
N GLY A 217 9.11 -27.70 3.41
CA GLY A 217 8.72 -28.63 2.33
C GLY A 217 8.98 -28.13 0.90
N ALA A 218 9.52 -26.93 0.70
CA ALA A 218 9.74 -26.38 -0.63
C ALA A 218 10.87 -27.11 -1.37
N ARG A 219 10.62 -27.49 -2.64
CA ARG A 219 11.61 -28.16 -3.48
C ARG A 219 12.77 -27.24 -3.89
N TRP A 220 12.52 -25.94 -4.04
CA TRP A 220 13.48 -24.96 -4.56
C TRP A 220 13.51 -23.70 -3.68
N PRO A 221 14.02 -23.78 -2.44
CA PRO A 221 13.99 -22.66 -1.48
C PRO A 221 14.73 -21.41 -1.99
N LYS A 222 15.80 -21.56 -2.77
CA LYS A 222 16.55 -20.43 -3.35
C LYS A 222 15.72 -19.56 -4.30
N ALA A 223 14.72 -20.13 -4.99
CA ALA A 223 13.83 -19.35 -5.83
C ALA A 223 12.92 -18.45 -4.96
N ILE A 224 12.40 -19.01 -3.86
CA ILE A 224 11.61 -18.28 -2.87
C ILE A 224 12.47 -17.18 -2.22
N GLU A 225 13.70 -17.48 -1.84
CA GLU A 225 14.63 -16.48 -1.30
C GLU A 225 14.84 -15.30 -2.27
N ALA A 226 14.95 -15.58 -3.56
CA ALA A 226 15.12 -14.56 -4.60
C ALA A 226 13.84 -13.70 -4.78
N ASP A 227 12.65 -14.31 -4.81
CA ASP A 227 11.37 -13.62 -4.95
C ASP A 227 11.15 -12.57 -3.84
N TYR A 228 11.61 -12.89 -2.62
CA TYR A 228 11.45 -12.04 -1.44
C TYR A 228 12.70 -11.25 -1.06
N ALA A 229 13.75 -11.29 -1.89
CA ALA A 229 15.05 -10.66 -1.62
C ALA A 229 15.58 -10.94 -0.20
N MET A 230 15.51 -12.20 0.23
CA MET A 230 15.89 -12.61 1.58
C MET A 230 17.39 -12.44 1.83
N SER A 231 17.74 -12.15 3.08
CA SER A 231 19.11 -12.18 3.56
C SER A 231 19.27 -13.37 4.51
N GLU A 232 20.26 -14.23 4.26
CA GLU A 232 20.53 -15.43 5.07
C GLU A 232 19.31 -16.36 5.22
N GLY A 233 18.47 -16.44 4.18
CA GLY A 233 17.28 -17.30 4.15
C GLY A 233 16.13 -16.83 5.04
N VAL A 234 16.18 -15.59 5.55
CA VAL A 234 15.13 -15.02 6.41
C VAL A 234 14.66 -13.67 5.86
N LEU A 235 13.34 -13.52 5.73
CA LEU A 235 12.68 -12.22 5.57
C LEU A 235 12.11 -11.79 6.92
N ARG A 236 12.64 -10.71 7.49
CA ARG A 236 12.12 -10.12 8.74
C ARG A 236 11.17 -9.00 8.43
N ILE A 237 9.93 -9.11 8.90
CA ILE A 237 8.92 -8.06 8.74
C ILE A 237 8.37 -7.63 10.09
N LYS A 238 8.09 -6.33 10.21
CA LYS A 238 7.47 -5.72 11.38
C LYS A 238 6.07 -5.26 11.02
N THR A 239 5.09 -5.63 11.83
CA THR A 239 3.69 -5.18 11.62
C THR A 239 2.99 -4.97 12.95
N ARG A 240 1.91 -4.19 12.96
CA ARG A 240 1.08 -4.02 14.16
C ARG A 240 0.34 -5.33 14.44
N ALA A 241 0.14 -5.69 15.71
CA ALA A 241 -0.60 -6.90 16.07
C ALA A 241 -2.02 -6.90 15.47
N ALA A 242 -2.67 -5.74 15.41
CA ALA A 242 -3.93 -5.53 14.69
C ALA A 242 -3.92 -6.01 13.22
N LEU A 243 -2.77 -6.00 12.56
CA LEU A 243 -2.62 -6.30 11.12
C LEU A 243 -1.89 -7.60 10.82
N ALA A 244 -1.29 -8.25 11.81
CA ALA A 244 -0.41 -9.41 11.60
C ALA A 244 -1.08 -10.57 10.85
N GLY A 245 -2.27 -11.01 11.28
CA GLY A 245 -2.97 -12.10 10.61
C GLY A 245 -3.46 -11.74 9.21
N TYR A 246 -3.75 -10.47 8.94
CA TYR A 246 -4.05 -10.01 7.59
C TYR A 246 -2.84 -10.14 6.66
N VAL A 247 -1.65 -9.75 7.13
CA VAL A 247 -0.40 -9.91 6.37
C VAL A 247 -0.13 -11.38 6.08
N LEU A 248 -0.22 -12.24 7.10
CA LEU A 248 0.00 -13.67 6.96
C LEU A 248 -0.97 -14.31 5.96
N ARG A 249 -2.25 -13.92 6.01
CA ARG A 249 -3.27 -14.39 5.06
C ARG A 249 -3.05 -13.87 3.64
N ARG A 250 -2.69 -12.60 3.48
CA ARG A 250 -2.50 -11.97 2.16
C ARG A 250 -1.41 -12.68 1.35
N TRP A 251 -0.35 -13.10 2.03
CA TRP A 251 0.79 -13.74 1.40
C TRP A 251 0.76 -15.28 1.51
N SER A 252 -0.39 -15.85 1.91
CA SER A 252 -0.56 -17.30 2.11
C SER A 252 0.59 -17.93 2.90
N ILE A 253 0.96 -17.30 4.03
CA ILE A 253 2.07 -17.76 4.87
C ILE A 253 1.55 -18.87 5.79
N ASP A 254 2.20 -20.03 5.75
CA ASP A 254 1.93 -21.09 6.72
C ASP A 254 2.33 -20.59 8.11
N SER A 255 1.35 -20.49 9.00
CA SER A 255 1.53 -20.08 10.39
C SER A 255 1.27 -21.21 11.38
N SER A 256 1.22 -22.46 10.91
CA SER A 256 1.18 -23.64 11.76
C SER A 256 2.53 -23.85 12.47
N PRO A 257 2.54 -24.33 13.73
CA PRO A 257 3.77 -24.57 14.47
C PRO A 257 4.73 -25.57 13.82
N ASP A 258 4.19 -26.47 13.00
CA ASP A 258 4.85 -27.63 12.41
C ASP A 258 4.88 -27.60 10.87
N HIS A 259 4.69 -26.42 10.25
CA HIS A 259 4.75 -26.22 8.79
C HIS A 259 3.90 -27.25 8.01
N SER A 260 2.71 -27.51 8.52
CA SER A 260 1.81 -28.58 8.08
C SER A 260 1.04 -28.27 6.80
N LEU A 261 1.02 -27.00 6.35
CA LEU A 261 0.29 -26.63 5.15
C LEU A 261 1.07 -27.01 3.89
N ASP A 262 0.34 -27.10 2.77
CA ASP A 262 0.93 -27.47 1.49
C ASP A 262 1.96 -26.42 1.03
N PRO A 263 3.24 -26.79 0.86
CA PRO A 263 4.31 -25.89 0.42
C PRO A 263 4.11 -25.34 -0.99
N THR A 264 3.28 -25.96 -1.83
CA THR A 264 2.99 -25.45 -3.18
C THR A 264 1.99 -24.30 -3.17
N SER A 265 1.16 -24.23 -2.13
CA SER A 265 0.20 -23.14 -1.90
C SER A 265 0.73 -22.09 -0.91
N HIS A 266 1.70 -22.47 -0.07
CA HIS A 266 2.29 -21.64 0.99
C HIS A 266 3.82 -21.67 0.85
N HIS A 267 4.38 -20.77 0.06
CA HIS A 267 5.84 -20.72 -0.19
C HIS A 267 6.65 -20.28 1.03
N LEU A 268 6.00 -19.64 2.01
CA LEU A 268 6.63 -19.11 3.20
C LEU A 268 6.05 -19.78 4.45
N TRP A 269 6.89 -19.92 5.46
CA TRP A 269 6.50 -20.36 6.80
C TRP A 269 6.93 -19.32 7.83
N LEU A 270 6.06 -19.05 8.81
CA LEU A 270 6.36 -18.22 9.96
C LEU A 270 7.17 -19.03 10.98
N ARG A 271 8.50 -18.89 10.96
CA ARG A 271 9.40 -19.67 11.82
C ARG A 271 9.15 -19.43 13.31
N ASN A 272 8.82 -18.20 13.68
CA ASN A 272 8.61 -17.79 15.08
C ASN A 272 7.12 -17.62 15.41
N THR A 273 6.30 -18.65 15.17
CA THR A 273 4.84 -18.64 15.48
C THR A 273 4.49 -18.15 16.90
N PRO A 274 5.29 -18.34 17.98
CA PRO A 274 5.01 -17.75 19.29
C PRO A 274 4.90 -16.21 19.29
N ALA A 275 5.44 -15.52 18.27
CA ALA A 275 5.26 -14.08 18.09
C ALA A 275 3.79 -13.66 17.98
N LEU A 276 2.90 -14.59 17.61
CA LEU A 276 1.46 -14.39 17.49
C LEU A 276 0.70 -14.56 18.82
N TYR A 277 1.38 -14.89 19.93
CA TYR A 277 0.71 -14.99 21.23
C TYR A 277 0.06 -13.67 21.63
N GLY A 278 -1.24 -13.69 21.96
CA GLY A 278 -2.01 -12.48 22.31
C GLY A 278 -2.28 -11.53 21.13
N VAL A 279 -2.08 -11.98 19.89
CA VAL A 279 -2.40 -11.22 18.68
C VAL A 279 -3.79 -11.61 18.19
N GLU A 280 -4.77 -10.73 18.34
CA GLU A 280 -6.17 -11.04 18.01
C GLU A 280 -6.36 -11.35 16.52
N SER A 281 -5.66 -10.62 15.65
CA SER A 281 -5.76 -10.81 14.20
C SER A 281 -5.22 -12.17 13.73
N ALA A 282 -4.42 -12.87 14.54
CA ALA A 282 -3.79 -14.14 14.19
C ALA A 282 -4.81 -15.23 13.83
N ALA A 283 -6.05 -15.14 14.32
CA ALA A 283 -7.13 -16.03 13.91
C ALA A 283 -7.47 -15.97 12.39
N LEU A 284 -6.96 -14.97 11.66
CA LEU A 284 -7.07 -14.87 10.21
C LEU A 284 -5.95 -15.60 9.46
N ALA A 285 -4.84 -15.92 10.14
CA ALA A 285 -3.65 -16.47 9.51
C ALA A 285 -3.84 -17.96 9.16
N PRO A 286 -3.36 -18.42 7.99
CA PRO A 286 -3.40 -19.83 7.62
C PRO A 286 -2.63 -20.69 8.63
N GLY A 287 -3.20 -21.84 9.02
CA GLY A 287 -2.49 -22.83 9.84
C GLY A 287 -2.44 -22.52 11.35
N VAL A 288 -2.93 -21.36 11.79
CA VAL A 288 -3.11 -21.11 13.22
C VAL A 288 -4.28 -21.96 13.72
N ALA A 289 -3.99 -22.90 14.62
CA ALA A 289 -5.03 -23.61 15.36
C ALA A 289 -5.81 -22.57 16.19
N VAL A 290 -7.07 -22.33 15.82
CA VAL A 290 -7.95 -21.49 16.61
C VAL A 290 -8.13 -22.20 17.95
N VAL A 291 -7.45 -21.74 19.00
CA VAL A 291 -7.82 -22.12 20.36
C VAL A 291 -9.22 -21.55 20.55
N SER A 292 -10.21 -22.45 20.50
CA SER A 292 -11.61 -22.15 20.71
C SER A 292 -11.81 -21.68 22.15
N GLU A 293 -11.51 -20.42 22.44
CA GLU A 293 -12.30 -19.66 23.38
C GLU A 293 -13.33 -18.90 22.57
N ALA A 294 -14.53 -19.47 22.52
CA ALA A 294 -15.70 -18.84 21.95
C ALA A 294 -15.98 -17.52 22.68
N LYS A 295 -15.56 -16.40 22.09
CA LYS A 295 -16.24 -15.09 22.16
C LYS A 295 -15.68 -14.13 21.11
N GLY A 296 -16.45 -13.97 20.03
CA GLY A 296 -16.31 -12.84 19.12
C GLY A 296 -15.28 -13.01 18.01
N ALA A 297 -15.49 -14.02 17.15
CA ALA A 297 -14.84 -14.07 15.84
C ALA A 297 -14.94 -12.70 15.14
N LEU A 298 -13.81 -12.30 14.55
CA LEU A 298 -13.58 -11.06 13.82
C LEU A 298 -14.78 -10.69 12.93
N VAL A 299 -15.25 -9.45 13.12
CA VAL A 299 -16.45 -8.82 12.53
C VAL A 299 -16.15 -8.26 11.14
#